data_AF-A0A849DRS8-F1
#
_entry.id   AF-A0A849DRS8-F1
#
_cell.length_a   1.000
_cell.length_b   1.000
_cell.length_c   1.000
_cell.angle_alpha   90.00
_cell.angle_beta   90.00
_cell.angle_gamma   90.00
#
_symmetry.space_group_name_H-M   'P 1'
#
loop_
_entity.id
_entity.type
_entity.pdbx_description
1 polymer ?
#
loop_
_entity_poly.entity_id
_entity_poly.type
_entity_poly.pdbx_seq_one_letter_code
_entity_poly.pdbx_strand_id
1 'polypeptide(L)'
;MFVQVLTGQATQREAAERWGVDRSTIVGICRTAKQGALNALAARIPGPRGASPEAVALVEAKAEIQRLRATVTEQAVAMHLHQGKSPWG
;
A
#
# COMPACT_ATOMS: atom_id res chain seq x y z
N MET A 1 9.63 27.42 10.52
CA MET A 1 10.75 28.17 9.91
C MET A 1 11.37 27.41 8.72
N PHE A 2 12.02 26.25 8.91
CA PHE A 2 12.63 25.48 7.79
C PHE A 2 11.68 25.21 6.61
N VAL A 3 10.44 24.77 6.86
CA VAL A 3 9.47 24.50 5.79
C VAL A 3 9.21 25.74 4.91
N GLN A 4 9.08 26.93 5.51
CA GLN A 4 8.86 28.18 4.77
C GLN A 4 10.08 28.54 3.90
N VAL A 5 11.30 28.29 4.40
CA VAL A 5 12.53 28.48 3.63
C VAL A 5 12.62 27.47 2.48
N LEU A 6 12.27 26.21 2.73
CA LEU A 6 12.29 25.13 1.74
C LEU A 6 11.29 25.37 0.61
N THR A 7 10.09 25.87 0.93
CA THR A 7 9.02 26.14 -0.04
C THR A 7 9.14 27.51 -0.72
N GLY A 8 10.20 28.28 -0.43
CA GLY A 8 10.41 29.62 -0.99
C GLY A 8 9.43 30.69 -0.46
N GLN A 9 8.68 30.40 0.60
CA GLN A 9 7.77 31.35 1.25
C GLN A 9 8.52 32.41 2.08
N ALA A 10 9.77 32.14 2.42
CA ALA A 10 10.68 33.10 3.04
C ALA A 10 12.11 32.80 2.61
N THR A 11 12.92 33.84 2.41
CA THR A 11 14.37 33.68 2.24
C THR A 11 15.03 33.35 3.59
N GLN A 12 16.25 32.81 3.55
CA GLN A 12 17.04 32.58 4.76
C GLN A 12 17.33 33.87 5.54
N ARG A 13 17.41 35.01 4.84
CA ARG A 13 17.61 36.32 5.46
C ARG A 13 16.39 36.78 6.23
N GLU A 14 15.20 36.72 5.61
CA GLU A 14 13.94 37.09 6.27
C GLU A 14 13.64 36.16 7.46
N ALA A 15 14.00 34.88 7.34
CA ALA A 15 13.93 33.95 8.46
C ALA A 15 14.92 34.33 9.58
N ALA A 16 16.16 34.69 9.26
CA ALA A 16 17.14 35.12 10.24
C ALA A 16 16.68 36.37 11.01
N GLU A 17 16.20 37.39 10.28
CA GLU A 17 15.68 38.65 10.85
C GLU A 17 14.45 38.42 11.73
N ARG A 18 13.47 37.60 11.27
CA ARG A 18 12.26 37.30 12.04
C ARG A 18 12.53 36.60 13.36
N TRP A 19 13.54 35.73 13.40
CA TRP A 19 13.86 34.93 14.57
C TRP A 19 15.01 35.50 15.40
N GLY A 20 15.59 36.64 15.01
CA GLY A 20 16.67 37.30 15.74
C GLY A 20 17.96 36.49 15.81
N VAL A 21 18.26 35.69 14.78
CA VAL A 21 19.43 34.80 14.73
C VAL A 21 20.31 35.09 13.52
N ASP A 22 21.57 34.64 13.56
CA ASP A 22 22.45 34.71 12.40
C ASP A 22 21.99 33.79 11.26
N ARG A 23 22.26 34.20 10.01
CA ARG A 23 21.90 33.42 8.82
C ARG A 23 22.53 32.03 8.81
N SER A 24 23.75 31.87 9.34
CA SER A 24 24.40 30.56 9.46
C SER A 24 23.62 29.60 10.35
N THR A 25 22.93 30.10 11.38
CA THR A 25 22.06 29.30 12.25
C THR A 25 20.87 28.77 11.46
N ILE A 26 20.24 29.62 10.64
CA ILE A 26 19.16 29.20 9.73
C ILE A 26 19.65 28.14 8.73
N VAL A 27 20.82 28.36 8.12
CA VAL A 27 21.44 27.40 7.19
C VAL A 27 21.72 26.06 7.86
N GLY A 28 22.26 26.07 9.08
CA GLY A 28 22.53 24.87 9.88
C GLY A 28 21.25 24.08 10.16
N ILE A 29 20.18 24.76 10.60
CA ILE A 29 18.87 24.15 10.83
C ILE A 29 18.33 23.52 9.55
N CYS A 30 18.38 24.24 8.42
CA CYS A 30 17.90 23.73 7.15
C CYS A 30 18.67 22.49 6.68
N ARG A 31 20.00 22.50 6.85
CA ARG A 31 20.87 21.38 6.51
C ARG A 31 20.55 20.16 7.37
N THR A 32 20.44 20.34 8.69
CA THR A 32 20.13 19.25 9.63
C THR A 32 18.75 18.66 9.35
N ALA A 33 17.73 19.51 9.10
CA ALA A 33 16.38 19.05 8.77
C ALA A 33 16.36 18.23 7.47
N LYS A 34 17.04 18.71 6.41
CA LYS A 34 17.18 17.97 5.14
C LYS A 34 17.87 16.63 5.35
N GLN A 35 18.99 16.61 6.07
CA GLN A 35 19.73 15.38 6.32
C GLN A 35 18.92 14.38 7.15
N GLY A 36 18.20 14.84 8.17
CA GLY A 36 17.31 14.00 8.99
C GLY A 36 16.21 13.35 8.15
N ALA A 37 15.59 14.10 7.23
CA ALA A 37 14.58 13.57 6.31
C ALA A 37 15.16 12.51 5.36
N LEU A 38 16.35 12.76 4.82
CA LEU A 38 17.04 11.79 3.94
C LEU A 38 17.44 10.52 4.71
N ASN A 39 17.95 10.66 5.93
CA ASN A 39 18.30 9.52 6.78
C ASN A 39 17.07 8.68 7.13
N ALA A 40 15.95 9.32 7.48
CA ALA A 40 14.71 8.62 7.76
C ALA A 40 14.19 7.86 6.54
N LEU A 41 14.31 8.44 5.34
CA LEU A 41 13.94 7.77 4.10
C LEU A 41 14.87 6.59 3.78
N ALA A 42 16.18 6.75 3.96
CA ALA A 42 17.16 5.69 3.72
C ALA A 42 17.00 4.52 4.70
N ALA A 43 16.63 4.80 5.96
CA ALA A 43 16.35 3.78 6.97
C ALA A 43 15.00 3.08 6.77
N ARG A 44 14.11 3.61 5.91
CA ARG A 44 12.79 3.04 5.68
C ARG A 44 12.91 1.80 4.82
N ILE A 45 12.65 0.64 5.42
CA ILE A 45 12.39 -0.60 4.69
C ILE A 45 10.99 -0.47 4.07
N PRO A 46 10.84 -0.46 2.73
CA PRO A 46 9.52 -0.45 2.11
C PRO A 46 8.72 -1.66 2.61
N GLY A 47 7.51 -1.41 3.13
CA GLY A 47 6.61 -2.50 3.50
C GLY A 47 6.27 -3.38 2.29
N PRO A 48 5.68 -4.56 2.51
CA PRO A 48 5.18 -5.38 1.41
C PRO A 48 4.31 -4.51 0.51
N ARG A 49 4.59 -4.49 -0.79
CA ARG A 49 3.65 -3.92 -1.74
C ARG A 49 2.30 -4.62 -1.48
N GLY A 50 1.23 -3.85 -1.35
CA GLY A 50 -0.11 -4.43 -1.26
C GLY A 50 -0.32 -5.45 -2.39
N ALA A 51 -1.22 -6.41 -2.19
CA ALA A 51 -1.48 -7.45 -3.19
C ALA A 51 -1.69 -6.80 -4.56
N SER A 52 -0.97 -7.27 -5.58
CA SER A 52 -1.17 -6.79 -6.94
C SER A 52 -2.64 -7.07 -7.35
N PRO A 53 -3.20 -6.29 -8.30
CA PRO A 53 -4.53 -6.59 -8.84
C PRO A 53 -4.65 -8.05 -9.32
N GLU A 54 -3.57 -8.59 -9.89
CA GLU A 54 -3.47 -10.00 -10.30
C GLU A 54 -3.56 -10.96 -9.11
N ALA A 55 -2.89 -10.66 -7.99
CA ALA A 55 -2.95 -11.49 -6.79
C ALA A 55 -4.34 -11.48 -6.15
N VAL A 56 -5.02 -10.32 -6.16
CA VAL A 56 -6.42 -10.21 -5.70
C VAL A 56 -7.35 -11.03 -6.59
N ALA A 57 -7.24 -10.85 -7.91
CA ALA A 57 -8.05 -11.61 -8.87
C ALA A 57 -7.82 -13.13 -8.77
N LEU A 58 -6.58 -13.55 -8.49
CA LEU A 58 -6.27 -14.97 -8.28
C LEU A 58 -6.95 -15.55 -7.04
N VAL A 59 -7.04 -14.77 -5.95
CA VAL A 59 -7.75 -15.19 -4.73
C VAL A 59 -9.24 -15.32 -4.99
N GLU A 60 -9.84 -14.33 -5.65
CA GLU A 60 -11.27 -14.35 -6.02
C GLU A 60 -11.60 -15.53 -6.94
N ALA A 61 -10.78 -15.76 -7.97
CA ALA A 61 -10.96 -16.88 -8.88
C ALA A 61 -10.83 -18.23 -8.16
N LYS A 62 -9.88 -18.37 -7.23
CA LYS A 62 -9.73 -19.59 -6.43
C LYS A 62 -10.94 -19.84 -5.54
N ALA A 63 -11.48 -18.80 -4.91
CA ALA A 63 -12.69 -18.90 -4.10
C ALA A 63 -13.89 -19.35 -4.95
N GLU A 64 -14.03 -18.79 -6.15
CA GLU A 64 -15.10 -19.18 -7.07
C GLU A 64 -14.97 -20.62 -7.55
N ILE A 65 -13.76 -21.06 -7.89
CA ILE A 65 -13.50 -22.46 -8.25
C ILE A 65 -13.91 -23.41 -7.12
N GLN A 66 -13.67 -23.06 -5.85
CA GLN A 66 -14.12 -23.90 -4.74
C GLN A 66 -15.65 -23.96 -4.63
N ARG A 67 -16.35 -22.82 -4.80
CA ARG A 67 -17.82 -22.81 -4.82
C ARG A 67 -18.37 -23.68 -5.94
N LEU A 68 -17.87 -23.49 -7.16
CA LEU A 68 -18.31 -24.26 -8.33
C LEU A 68 -18.04 -25.75 -8.16
N ARG A 69 -16.89 -26.15 -7.59
CA ARG A 69 -16.58 -27.55 -7.30
C ARG A 69 -17.58 -28.17 -6.33
N ALA A 70 -17.99 -27.45 -5.28
CA ALA A 70 -19.00 -27.92 -4.35
C ALA A 70 -20.34 -28.16 -5.06
N THR A 71 -20.81 -27.18 -5.83
CA THR A 71 -22.05 -27.29 -6.60
C THR A 71 -22.03 -28.43 -7.62
N VAL A 72 -20.94 -28.57 -8.38
CA VAL A 72 -20.81 -29.68 -9.35
C VAL A 72 -20.85 -31.04 -8.65
N THR A 73 -20.24 -31.14 -7.47
CA THR A 73 -20.27 -32.38 -6.67
C THR A 73 -21.70 -32.71 -6.25
N GLU A 74 -22.44 -31.73 -5.74
CA GLU A 74 -23.86 -31.89 -5.35
C GLU A 74 -24.73 -32.32 -6.55
N GLN A 75 -24.56 -31.67 -7.69
CA GLN A 75 -25.28 -32.01 -8.93
C GLN A 75 -24.95 -33.42 -9.43
N ALA A 76 -23.68 -33.81 -9.38
CA ALA A 76 -23.26 -35.15 -9.78
C ALA A 76 -23.89 -36.23 -8.89
N VAL A 77 -23.97 -36.00 -7.58
CA VAL A 77 -24.65 -36.91 -6.64
C VAL A 77 -26.15 -36.98 -6.95
N ALA A 78 -26.82 -35.83 -7.13
CA ALA A 78 -28.24 -35.81 -7.46
C ALA A 78 -28.53 -36.56 -8.77
N MET A 79 -27.75 -36.31 -9.82
CA MET A 79 -27.87 -36.98 -11.11
C MET A 79 -27.66 -38.50 -10.99
N HIS A 80 -26.63 -38.94 -10.26
CA HIS A 80 -26.37 -40.36 -10.03
C HIS A 80 -27.56 -41.05 -9.31
N LEU A 81 -28.12 -40.40 -8.30
CA LEU A 81 -29.29 -40.92 -7.58
C LEU A 81 -30.56 -40.96 -8.44
N HIS A 82 -30.73 -40.03 -9.37
CA HIS A 82 -31.83 -40.04 -10.33
C HIS A 82 -31.65 -41.12 -11.41
N GLN A 83 -30.45 -41.26 -11.97
CA GLN A 83 -30.15 -42.26 -13.02
C GLN A 83 -30.14 -43.69 -12.48
N GLY A 84 -29.65 -43.90 -11.25
CA GLY A 84 -29.70 -45.21 -10.59
C GLY A 84 -31.11 -45.68 -10.19
N LYS A 85 -32.11 -44.79 -10.27
CA LYS A 85 -33.54 -45.08 -10.06
C LYS A 85 -34.31 -45.35 -11.35
N SER A 86 -33.68 -45.29 -12.53
CA SER A 86 -34.33 -45.80 -13.74
C SER A 86 -34.51 -47.31 -13.58
N PRO A 87 -35.75 -47.83 -13.47
CA PRO A 87 -35.94 -49.25 -13.57
C PRO A 87 -35.50 -49.64 -14.97
N TRP A 88 -34.60 -50.62 -15.05
CA TRP A 88 -34.51 -51.43 -16.26
C TRP A 88 -35.94 -51.88 -16.58
N GLY A 89 -36.34 -51.80 -17.86
CA GLY A 89 -37.69 -52.19 -18.30
C GLY A 89 -38.15 -53.53 -17.72
#